data_AF-A0A7J8DFG9-F1
#
_entry.id   AF-A0A7J8DFG9-F1
#
_cell.length_a   1.000
_cell.length_b   1.000
_cell.length_c   1.000
_cell.angle_alpha   90.00
_cell.angle_beta   90.00
_cell.angle_gamma   90.00
#
_symmetry.space_group_name_H-M   'P 1'
#
loop_
_entity.id
_entity.type
_entity.pdbx_description
1 polymer ?
#
loop_
_entity_poly.entity_id
_entity_poly.type
_entity_poly.pdbx_seq_one_letter_code
_entity_poly.pdbx_strand_id
1 'polypeptide(L)'
;MKASFEDMYADLLHLVRVPVSLSSDHLEFDLLSPIIRSNAIQLNLAAKLLDSQGNVTNWFNKSAVSLTIPTLDGAPFSLTVRQDVVNAVIVALLPPEEFMVLLDYVLPELARRLKSNIKMISEKAANQLQRTQIVKILTQKTPELLLDYGSAKVAQQIVLEVFATSEVRRPFFTLGIEANSEAQFYTKDDQLMLNLNEISSHRIHLMNSGIGLFNPGLLKDITSEILTSVLIPNENGKLRSGIPMSMIKALGFEAASWSLTKDALVITPASS
;
A
#
# COMPACT_ATOMS: atom_id res chain seq x y z
N MET A 1 -42.26 -14.26 12.18
CA MET A 1 -41.13 -15.18 11.94
C MET A 1 -40.63 -15.09 10.50
N LYS A 2 -41.44 -15.37 9.47
CA LYS A 2 -41.02 -15.19 8.06
C LYS A 2 -40.64 -13.74 7.75
N ALA A 3 -41.50 -12.77 8.06
CA ALA A 3 -41.21 -11.34 7.85
C ALA A 3 -39.89 -10.92 8.52
N SER A 4 -39.72 -11.22 9.81
CA SER A 4 -38.49 -10.93 10.56
C SER A 4 -37.22 -11.57 9.96
N PHE A 5 -37.34 -12.74 9.33
CA PHE A 5 -36.22 -13.39 8.65
C PHE A 5 -35.90 -12.70 7.32
N GLU A 6 -36.92 -12.33 6.54
CA GLU A 6 -36.75 -11.57 5.30
C GLU A 6 -36.17 -10.17 5.56
N ASP A 7 -36.59 -9.51 6.64
CA ASP A 7 -36.05 -8.20 7.06
C ASP A 7 -34.57 -8.33 7.44
N MET A 8 -34.22 -9.30 8.29
CA MET A 8 -32.82 -9.59 8.65
C MET A 8 -31.96 -9.93 7.42
N TYR A 9 -32.51 -10.70 6.47
CA TYR A 9 -31.84 -11.03 5.23
C TYR A 9 -31.62 -9.79 4.34
N ALA A 10 -32.61 -8.92 4.24
CA ALA A 10 -32.52 -7.67 3.49
C ALA A 10 -31.49 -6.71 4.10
N ASP A 11 -31.49 -6.57 5.43
CA ASP A 11 -30.51 -5.75 6.16
C ASP A 11 -29.09 -6.28 5.95
N LEU A 12 -28.90 -7.60 6.07
CA LEU A 12 -27.61 -8.24 5.86
C LEU A 12 -27.13 -8.11 4.40
N LEU A 13 -28.03 -8.23 3.42
CA LEU A 13 -27.70 -7.96 2.02
C LEU A 13 -27.34 -6.50 1.77
N HIS A 14 -28.03 -5.57 2.44
CA HIS A 14 -27.73 -4.15 2.34
C HIS A 14 -26.34 -3.84 2.92
N LEU A 15 -25.97 -4.45 4.05
CA LEU A 15 -24.65 -4.30 4.68
C LEU A 15 -23.49 -4.70 3.77
N VAL A 16 -23.65 -5.78 2.99
CA VAL A 16 -22.57 -6.26 2.11
C VAL A 16 -22.55 -5.54 0.75
N ARG A 17 -23.64 -4.90 0.33
CA ARG A 17 -23.74 -4.25 -0.99
C ARG A 17 -23.37 -2.77 -1.02
N VAL A 18 -23.15 -2.13 0.14
CA VAL A 18 -22.70 -0.73 0.18
C VAL A 18 -21.26 -0.67 -0.34
N PRO A 19 -20.97 0.07 -1.43
CA PRO A 19 -19.63 0.20 -1.94
C PRO A 19 -18.71 0.88 -0.91
N VAL A 20 -17.52 0.34 -0.74
CA VAL A 20 -16.45 0.93 0.07
C VAL A 20 -15.60 1.81 -0.83
N SER A 21 -15.62 3.12 -0.59
CA SER A 21 -14.82 4.07 -1.37
C SER A 21 -13.32 3.96 -1.06
N LEU A 22 -12.50 3.95 -2.10
CA LEU A 22 -11.05 3.80 -2.09
C LEU A 22 -10.43 4.91 -2.96
N SER A 23 -10.30 6.12 -2.40
CA SER A 23 -9.92 7.31 -3.19
C SER A 23 -10.91 7.55 -4.34
N SER A 24 -10.52 7.30 -5.60
CA SER A 24 -11.37 7.39 -6.79
C SER A 24 -12.10 6.09 -7.14
N ASP A 25 -11.69 4.98 -6.55
CA ASP A 25 -12.17 3.63 -6.87
C ASP A 25 -13.14 3.14 -5.79
N HIS A 26 -13.80 2.01 -6.03
CA HIS A 26 -14.77 1.44 -5.11
C HIS A 26 -14.62 -0.08 -4.99
N LEU A 27 -14.82 -0.61 -3.79
CA LEU A 27 -14.87 -2.04 -3.51
C LEU A 27 -16.30 -2.45 -3.16
N GLU A 28 -16.88 -3.36 -3.93
CA GLU A 28 -18.22 -3.91 -3.71
C GLU A 28 -18.15 -5.37 -3.33
N PHE A 29 -19.09 -5.81 -2.48
CA PHE A 29 -19.23 -7.22 -2.13
C PHE A 29 -20.56 -7.80 -2.59
N ASP A 30 -20.51 -9.05 -3.03
CA ASP A 30 -21.67 -9.85 -3.40
C ASP A 30 -21.71 -11.14 -2.60
N LEU A 31 -22.89 -11.62 -2.21
CA LEU A 31 -23.02 -12.92 -1.57
C LEU A 31 -22.74 -14.05 -2.58
N LEU A 32 -21.74 -14.89 -2.31
CA LEU A 32 -21.49 -16.12 -3.08
C LEU A 32 -22.24 -17.30 -2.50
N SER A 33 -22.06 -17.54 -1.20
CA SER A 33 -22.67 -18.69 -0.52
C SER A 33 -22.71 -18.51 0.99
N PRO A 34 -23.80 -18.87 1.67
CA PRO A 34 -23.82 -19.05 3.11
C PRO A 34 -23.36 -20.47 3.50
N ILE A 35 -22.71 -20.59 4.66
CA ILE A 35 -22.36 -21.86 5.30
C ILE A 35 -22.80 -21.78 6.76
N ILE A 36 -23.59 -22.75 7.20
CA ILE A 36 -23.94 -22.90 8.62
C ILE A 36 -22.87 -23.78 9.26
N ARG A 37 -22.16 -23.23 10.25
CA ARG A 37 -21.28 -23.98 11.15
C ARG A 37 -22.02 -24.24 12.46
N SER A 38 -21.45 -25.10 13.30
CA SER A 38 -22.08 -25.50 14.57
C SER A 38 -22.38 -24.32 15.51
N ASN A 39 -21.62 -23.23 15.43
CA ASN A 39 -21.73 -22.06 16.31
C ASN A 39 -21.77 -20.71 15.58
N ALA A 40 -21.80 -20.69 14.24
CA ALA A 40 -21.71 -19.46 13.46
C ALA A 40 -22.33 -19.62 12.07
N ILE A 41 -22.81 -18.51 11.51
CA ILE A 41 -23.14 -18.41 10.08
C ILE A 41 -21.96 -17.74 9.39
N GLN A 42 -21.37 -18.43 8.42
CA GLN A 42 -20.32 -17.89 7.58
C GLN A 42 -20.92 -17.46 6.24
N LEU A 43 -20.60 -16.23 5.82
CA LEU A 43 -20.99 -15.70 4.53
C LEU A 43 -19.74 -15.57 3.67
N ASN A 44 -19.68 -16.34 2.60
CA ASN A 44 -18.63 -16.17 1.59
C ASN A 44 -19.07 -15.07 0.64
N LEU A 45 -18.24 -14.03 0.55
CA LEU A 45 -18.49 -12.88 -0.31
C LEU A 45 -17.54 -12.90 -1.51
N ALA A 46 -18.05 -12.52 -2.67
CA ALA A 46 -17.25 -12.06 -3.79
C ALA A 46 -16.85 -10.62 -3.52
N ALA A 47 -15.70 -10.20 -4.03
CA ALA A 47 -15.32 -8.79 -4.03
C ALA A 47 -15.10 -8.32 -5.48
N LYS A 48 -15.56 -7.11 -5.80
CA LYS A 48 -15.31 -6.43 -7.07
C LYS A 48 -14.61 -5.12 -6.78
N LEU A 49 -13.48 -4.90 -7.44
CA LEU A 49 -12.87 -3.57 -7.50
C LEU A 49 -13.40 -2.89 -8.76
N LEU A 50 -13.93 -1.69 -8.59
CA LEU A 50 -14.46 -0.85 -9.66
C LEU A 50 -13.61 0.41 -9.75
N ASP A 51 -13.30 0.84 -10.98
CA ASP A 51 -12.68 2.13 -11.21
C ASP A 51 -13.68 3.29 -11.00
N SER A 52 -13.17 4.52 -11.09
CA SER A 52 -13.99 5.75 -11.03
C SER A 52 -15.13 5.86 -12.05
N GLN A 53 -15.14 5.02 -13.10
CA GLN A 53 -16.20 4.97 -14.11
C GLN A 53 -17.22 3.86 -13.84
N GLY A 54 -17.01 3.05 -12.79
CA GLY A 54 -17.83 1.88 -12.45
C GLY A 54 -17.50 0.63 -13.27
N ASN A 55 -16.36 0.58 -13.97
CA ASN A 55 -15.93 -0.63 -14.64
C ASN A 55 -15.23 -1.56 -13.66
N VAL A 56 -15.54 -2.86 -13.72
CA VAL A 56 -14.89 -3.87 -12.89
C VAL A 56 -13.45 -4.10 -13.37
N THR A 57 -12.47 -3.72 -12.55
CA THR A 57 -11.03 -3.91 -12.81
C THR A 57 -10.54 -5.25 -12.28
N ASN A 58 -11.07 -5.68 -11.14
CA ASN A 58 -10.76 -6.98 -10.53
C ASN A 58 -12.04 -7.63 -9.98
N TRP A 59 -12.16 -8.95 -10.18
CA TRP A 59 -13.27 -9.73 -9.64
C TRP A 59 -12.79 -10.99 -8.91
N PHE A 60 -13.02 -11.01 -7.60
CA PHE A 60 -12.61 -12.06 -6.68
C PHE A 60 -13.80 -12.96 -6.37
N ASN A 61 -14.09 -13.94 -7.25
CA ASN A 61 -15.28 -14.80 -7.15
C ASN A 61 -14.99 -16.29 -6.90
N LYS A 62 -13.72 -16.68 -6.77
CA LYS A 62 -13.31 -18.07 -6.52
C LYS A 62 -12.89 -18.24 -5.07
N SER A 63 -13.42 -19.26 -4.39
CA SER A 63 -13.03 -19.63 -3.02
C SER A 63 -11.72 -20.45 -2.95
N ALA A 64 -10.82 -20.29 -3.92
CA ALA A 64 -9.78 -21.30 -4.22
C ALA A 64 -8.66 -21.42 -3.18
N VAL A 65 -8.53 -20.48 -2.24
CA VAL A 65 -7.55 -20.56 -1.16
C VAL A 65 -8.28 -20.81 0.15
N SER A 66 -7.88 -21.87 0.86
CA SER A 66 -8.33 -22.11 2.23
C SER A 66 -7.84 -20.97 3.11
N LEU A 67 -8.74 -20.04 3.43
CA LEU A 67 -8.48 -18.97 4.38
C LEU A 67 -8.29 -19.55 5.77
N THR A 68 -7.29 -19.06 6.49
CA THR A 68 -7.23 -19.25 7.94
C THR A 68 -8.30 -18.40 8.60
N ILE A 69 -9.51 -18.95 8.74
CA ILE A 69 -10.62 -18.26 9.41
C ILE A 69 -10.33 -18.31 10.92
N PRO A 70 -10.12 -17.16 11.58
CA PRO A 70 -9.89 -17.13 13.02
C PRO A 70 -11.15 -17.61 13.75
N THR A 71 -10.96 -18.24 14.91
CA THR A 71 -12.07 -18.49 15.82
C THR A 71 -12.64 -17.17 16.32
N LEU A 72 -13.96 -17.10 16.47
CA LEU A 72 -14.61 -15.87 16.92
C LEU A 72 -14.25 -15.52 18.38
N ASP A 73 -13.84 -16.48 19.22
CA ASP A 73 -13.36 -16.28 20.59
C ASP A 73 -14.22 -15.31 21.44
N GLY A 74 -15.55 -15.35 21.24
CA GLY A 74 -16.52 -14.49 21.93
C GLY A 74 -16.88 -13.20 21.19
N ALA A 75 -16.20 -12.86 20.09
CA ALA A 75 -16.60 -11.79 19.19
C ALA A 75 -17.91 -12.15 18.44
N PRO A 76 -18.86 -11.21 18.32
CA PRO A 76 -20.15 -11.48 17.70
C PRO A 76 -20.06 -11.63 16.17
N PHE A 77 -19.01 -11.11 15.52
CA PHE A 77 -18.68 -11.38 14.13
C PHE A 77 -17.19 -11.15 13.83
N SER A 78 -16.75 -11.64 12.68
CA SER A 78 -15.45 -11.32 12.10
C SER A 78 -15.57 -11.16 10.58
N LEU A 79 -14.96 -10.11 10.01
CA LEU A 79 -14.73 -9.99 8.58
C LEU A 79 -13.29 -10.38 8.27
N THR A 80 -13.13 -11.40 7.43
CA THR A 80 -11.81 -11.86 6.99
C THR A 80 -11.63 -11.49 5.51
N VAL A 81 -10.69 -10.59 5.22
CA VAL A 81 -10.38 -10.11 3.87
C VAL A 81 -9.09 -10.76 3.41
N ARG A 82 -9.16 -11.51 2.31
CA ARG A 82 -7.99 -12.19 1.73
C ARG A 82 -6.92 -11.20 1.30
N GLN A 83 -5.65 -11.60 1.41
CA GLN A 83 -4.51 -10.81 0.97
C GLN A 83 -4.62 -10.32 -0.49
N ASP A 84 -5.14 -11.12 -1.42
CA ASP A 84 -5.28 -10.68 -2.82
C ASP A 84 -6.31 -9.56 -3.00
N VAL A 85 -7.36 -9.54 -2.17
CA VAL A 85 -8.31 -8.42 -2.12
C VAL A 85 -7.65 -7.20 -1.48
N VAL A 86 -6.95 -7.37 -0.35
CA VAL A 86 -6.23 -6.26 0.30
C VAL A 86 -5.18 -5.68 -0.66
N ASN A 87 -4.43 -6.52 -1.38
CA ASN A 87 -3.49 -6.10 -2.43
C ASN A 87 -4.14 -5.18 -3.46
N ALA A 88 -5.31 -5.56 -3.97
CA ALA A 88 -6.02 -4.74 -4.95
C ALA A 88 -6.44 -3.38 -4.38
N VAL A 89 -6.83 -3.35 -3.09
CA VAL A 89 -7.10 -2.09 -2.38
C VAL A 89 -5.84 -1.24 -2.25
N ILE A 90 -4.70 -1.83 -1.88
CA ILE A 90 -3.42 -1.09 -1.78
C ILE A 90 -3.03 -0.52 -3.14
N VAL A 91 -3.22 -1.27 -4.22
CA VAL A 91 -2.95 -0.79 -5.58
C VAL A 91 -3.84 0.39 -5.96
N ALA A 92 -5.13 0.35 -5.61
CA ALA A 92 -6.04 1.48 -5.83
C ALA A 92 -5.65 2.73 -5.03
N LEU A 93 -5.16 2.55 -3.79
CA LEU A 93 -4.72 3.65 -2.93
C LEU A 93 -3.32 4.18 -3.27
N LEU A 94 -2.44 3.34 -3.80
CA LEU A 94 -1.05 3.64 -4.16
C LEU A 94 -0.77 3.25 -5.62
N PRO A 95 -1.40 3.94 -6.60
CA PRO A 95 -1.12 3.69 -8.00
C PRO A 95 0.34 4.03 -8.33
N PRO A 96 0.94 3.35 -9.33
CA PRO A 96 2.25 3.69 -9.86
C PRO A 96 2.35 5.16 -10.26
N GLU A 97 3.36 5.86 -9.77
CA GLU A 97 3.52 7.31 -9.95
C GLU A 97 4.98 7.76 -10.03
N GLU A 98 5.16 8.96 -10.57
CA GLU A 98 6.44 9.67 -10.66
C GLU A 98 6.47 10.85 -9.67
N PHE A 99 7.47 10.85 -8.79
CA PHE A 99 7.79 11.96 -7.92
C PHE A 99 9.06 12.65 -8.41
N MET A 100 9.02 13.96 -8.56
CA MET A 100 10.17 14.77 -8.96
C MET A 100 10.46 15.80 -7.88
N VAL A 101 11.70 15.80 -7.37
CA VAL A 101 12.15 16.72 -6.32
C VAL A 101 13.41 17.48 -6.73
N LEU A 102 13.40 18.79 -6.53
CA LEU A 102 14.61 19.61 -6.57
C LEU A 102 15.36 19.42 -5.25
N LEU A 103 16.25 18.43 -5.23
CA LEU A 103 16.76 17.86 -3.96
C LEU A 103 17.48 18.91 -3.10
N ASP A 104 18.27 19.81 -3.68
CA ASP A 104 19.01 20.82 -2.90
C ASP A 104 18.10 21.92 -2.35
N TYR A 105 16.96 22.18 -2.98
CA TYR A 105 15.98 23.14 -2.47
C TYR A 105 15.14 22.57 -1.34
N VAL A 106 14.76 21.30 -1.44
CA VAL A 106 13.86 20.65 -0.47
C VAL A 106 14.64 19.99 0.69
N LEU A 107 15.78 19.37 0.39
CA LEU A 107 16.60 18.58 1.33
C LEU A 107 18.11 18.89 1.13
N PRO A 108 18.59 20.11 1.46
CA PRO A 108 19.95 20.56 1.14
C PRO A 108 21.07 19.72 1.78
N GLU A 109 20.86 19.15 2.97
CA GLU A 109 21.81 18.23 3.61
C GLU A 109 21.92 16.91 2.84
N LEU A 110 20.79 16.40 2.35
CA LEU A 110 20.74 15.18 1.53
C LEU A 110 21.39 15.42 0.17
N ALA A 111 21.15 16.57 -0.44
CA ALA A 111 21.82 17.02 -1.65
C ALA A 111 23.34 17.08 -1.52
N ARG A 112 23.86 17.67 -0.43
CA ARG A 112 25.30 17.74 -0.14
C ARG A 112 25.93 16.35 -0.01
N ARG A 113 25.27 15.42 0.69
CA ARG A 113 25.77 14.05 0.84
C ARG A 113 25.71 13.26 -0.47
N LEU A 114 24.64 13.42 -1.26
CA LEU A 114 24.56 12.84 -2.60
C LEU A 114 25.73 13.30 -3.46
N LYS A 115 26.04 14.60 -3.45
CA LYS A 115 27.22 15.16 -4.14
C LYS A 115 28.53 14.56 -3.63
N SER A 116 28.69 14.39 -2.33
CA SER A 116 29.88 13.75 -1.75
C SER A 116 30.03 12.28 -2.20
N ASN A 117 28.95 11.51 -2.20
CA ASN A 117 28.97 10.13 -2.68
C ASN A 117 29.25 10.04 -4.18
N ILE A 118 28.67 10.95 -4.99
CA ILE A 118 28.98 11.05 -6.42
C ILE A 118 30.43 11.46 -6.64
N LYS A 119 31.03 12.29 -5.77
CA LYS A 119 32.45 12.65 -5.87
C LYS A 119 33.38 11.43 -5.75
N MET A 120 33.01 10.45 -4.92
CA MET A 120 33.75 9.18 -4.80
C MET A 120 33.68 8.33 -6.07
N ILE A 121 32.65 8.52 -6.89
CA ILE A 121 32.47 7.84 -8.19
C ILE A 121 33.16 8.62 -9.31
N SER A 122 32.90 9.93 -9.38
CA SER A 122 33.39 10.82 -10.42
C SER A 122 33.39 12.27 -9.93
N GLU A 123 34.59 12.82 -9.69
CA GLU A 123 34.76 14.22 -9.29
C GLU A 123 34.19 15.19 -10.34
N LYS A 124 34.34 14.86 -11.63
CA LYS A 124 33.76 15.64 -12.73
C LYS A 124 32.23 15.70 -12.63
N ALA A 125 31.57 14.58 -12.37
CA ALA A 125 30.11 14.54 -12.22
C ALA A 125 29.64 15.30 -10.99
N ALA A 126 30.34 15.18 -9.86
CA ALA A 126 30.01 15.91 -8.64
C ALA A 126 30.10 17.43 -8.83
N ASN A 127 31.08 17.91 -9.59
CA ASN A 127 31.23 19.33 -9.92
C ASN A 127 30.14 19.86 -10.86
N GLN A 128 29.47 18.97 -11.59
CA GLN A 128 28.35 19.31 -12.46
C GLN A 128 27.00 19.35 -11.72
N LEU A 129 26.90 18.80 -10.50
CA LEU A 129 25.69 18.92 -9.67
C LEU A 129 25.49 20.38 -9.22
N GLN A 130 24.41 20.98 -9.71
CA GLN A 130 23.96 22.32 -9.38
C GLN A 130 22.84 22.29 -8.32
N ARG A 131 22.46 23.46 -7.81
CA ARG A 131 21.35 23.57 -6.84
C ARG A 131 20.01 23.11 -7.40
N THR A 132 19.85 23.17 -8.72
CA THR A 132 18.65 22.71 -9.44
C THR A 132 18.70 21.22 -9.78
N GLN A 133 19.58 20.43 -9.14
CA GLN A 133 19.60 18.99 -9.33
C GLN A 133 18.23 18.37 -9.05
N ILE A 134 17.84 17.43 -9.90
CA ILE A 134 16.55 16.73 -9.79
C ILE A 134 16.82 15.29 -9.39
N VAL A 135 16.05 14.81 -8.41
CA VAL A 135 15.86 13.37 -8.21
C VAL A 135 14.45 13.02 -8.64
N LYS A 136 14.33 12.06 -9.55
CA LYS A 136 13.04 11.45 -9.91
C LYS A 136 12.95 10.07 -9.28
N ILE A 137 11.78 9.77 -8.74
CA ILE A 137 11.43 8.48 -8.14
C ILE A 137 10.19 7.98 -8.84
N LEU A 138 10.28 6.84 -9.52
CA LEU A 138 9.19 6.22 -10.25
C LEU A 138 8.88 4.86 -9.61
N THR A 139 7.64 4.62 -9.19
CA THR A 139 7.18 3.28 -8.83
C THR A 139 6.72 2.56 -10.10
N GLN A 140 7.38 1.45 -10.49
CA GLN A 140 7.22 0.85 -11.83
C GLN A 140 6.12 -0.22 -11.93
N LYS A 141 5.74 -0.82 -10.81
CA LYS A 141 4.72 -1.86 -10.73
C LYS A 141 3.79 -1.58 -9.57
N THR A 142 2.63 -2.24 -9.61
CA THR A 142 1.70 -2.29 -8.50
C THR A 142 2.41 -2.78 -7.24
N PRO A 143 2.33 -2.04 -6.11
CA PRO A 143 2.87 -2.49 -4.83
C PRO A 143 2.24 -3.84 -4.44
N GLU A 144 3.03 -4.68 -3.77
CA GLU A 144 2.55 -5.97 -3.26
C GLU A 144 2.59 -5.97 -1.72
N LEU A 145 1.42 -6.10 -1.08
CA LEU A 145 1.30 -6.34 0.34
C LEU A 145 1.58 -7.83 0.62
N LEU A 146 2.53 -8.05 1.51
CA LEU A 146 2.91 -9.35 2.05
C LEU A 146 2.45 -9.39 3.50
N LEU A 147 1.53 -10.31 3.82
CA LEU A 147 1.04 -10.51 5.17
C LEU A 147 1.81 -11.64 5.85
N ASP A 148 2.05 -11.48 7.14
CA ASP A 148 2.49 -12.53 8.05
C ASP A 148 1.79 -12.33 9.41
N TYR A 149 1.91 -13.30 10.31
CA TYR A 149 1.31 -13.20 11.64
C TYR A 149 1.79 -11.95 12.38
N GLY A 150 0.87 -11.00 12.56
CA GLY A 150 1.12 -9.74 13.26
C GLY A 150 2.02 -8.73 12.53
N SER A 151 2.42 -8.97 11.28
CA SER A 151 3.23 -8.01 10.52
C SER A 151 2.81 -7.95 9.05
N ALA A 152 3.03 -6.79 8.43
CA ALA A 152 2.82 -6.61 7.02
C ALA A 152 3.97 -5.83 6.40
N LYS A 153 4.25 -6.10 5.13
CA LYS A 153 5.24 -5.37 4.33
C LYS A 153 4.66 -5.02 2.98
N VAL A 154 5.04 -3.88 2.44
CA VAL A 154 4.75 -3.50 1.05
C VAL A 154 6.04 -3.58 0.25
N ALA A 155 6.07 -4.48 -0.71
CA ALA A 155 7.17 -4.68 -1.64
C ALA A 155 6.96 -3.85 -2.90
N GLN A 156 8.00 -3.13 -3.33
CA GLN A 156 7.94 -2.20 -4.46
C GLN A 156 9.18 -2.28 -5.34
N GLN A 157 8.95 -2.06 -6.64
CA GLN A 157 10.01 -1.84 -7.63
C GLN A 157 10.06 -0.35 -7.96
N ILE A 158 11.20 0.27 -7.66
CA ILE A 158 11.41 1.71 -7.75
C ILE A 158 12.54 1.99 -8.72
N VAL A 159 12.36 2.99 -9.59
CA VAL A 159 13.42 3.58 -10.39
C VAL A 159 13.76 4.95 -9.85
N LEU A 160 15.03 5.16 -9.55
CA LEU A 160 15.55 6.44 -9.09
C LEU A 160 16.50 7.01 -10.14
N GLU A 161 16.20 8.20 -10.63
CA GLU A 161 17.02 8.92 -11.59
C GLU A 161 17.57 10.20 -10.98
N VAL A 162 18.85 10.45 -11.19
CA VAL A 162 19.52 11.68 -10.71
C VAL A 162 19.95 12.52 -11.89
N PHE A 163 19.49 13.76 -11.94
CA PHE A 163 19.85 14.74 -12.97
C PHE A 163 20.71 15.84 -12.37
N ALA A 164 21.70 16.29 -13.14
CA ALA A 164 22.66 17.31 -12.73
C ALA A 164 22.02 18.66 -12.38
N THR A 165 20.97 19.00 -13.13
CA THR A 165 20.26 20.28 -13.13
C THR A 165 18.92 20.09 -13.84
N SER A 166 17.99 21.03 -13.66
CA SER A 166 16.68 21.04 -14.31
C SER A 166 16.71 21.26 -15.82
N GLU A 167 17.83 21.70 -16.37
CA GLU A 167 17.99 21.96 -17.82
C GLU A 167 18.38 20.72 -18.63
N VAL A 168 18.95 19.70 -17.98
CA VAL A 168 19.51 18.52 -18.67
C VAL A 168 18.47 17.41 -18.72
N ARG A 169 18.24 16.86 -19.92
CA ARG A 169 17.23 15.82 -20.17
C ARG A 169 17.68 14.38 -19.90
N ARG A 170 18.97 14.16 -19.67
CA ARG A 170 19.54 12.82 -19.42
C ARG A 170 20.00 12.72 -17.97
N PRO A 171 19.62 11.66 -17.25
CA PRO A 171 20.12 11.47 -15.90
C PRO A 171 21.62 11.15 -15.92
N PHE A 172 22.33 11.54 -14.86
CA PHE A 172 23.68 11.06 -14.58
C PHE A 172 23.70 9.55 -14.44
N PHE A 173 22.71 9.00 -13.76
CA PHE A 173 22.52 7.57 -13.65
C PHE A 173 21.07 7.27 -13.27
N THR A 174 20.71 6.02 -13.52
CA THR A 174 19.41 5.44 -13.18
C THR A 174 19.68 4.20 -12.34
N LEU A 175 19.05 4.14 -11.17
CA LEU A 175 19.08 2.98 -10.27
C LEU A 175 17.74 2.27 -10.32
N GLY A 176 17.78 0.94 -10.43
CA GLY A 176 16.63 0.09 -10.16
C GLY A 176 16.74 -0.46 -8.73
N ILE A 177 15.66 -0.34 -7.97
CA ILE A 177 15.62 -0.62 -6.54
C ILE A 177 14.46 -1.57 -6.26
N GLU A 178 14.76 -2.66 -5.54
CA GLU A 178 13.74 -3.53 -4.94
C GLU A 178 13.73 -3.20 -3.44
N ALA A 179 12.62 -2.64 -2.97
CA ALA A 179 12.47 -2.16 -1.60
C ALA A 179 11.25 -2.77 -0.91
N ASN A 180 11.36 -2.94 0.40
CA ASN A 180 10.22 -3.28 1.26
C ASN A 180 10.06 -2.19 2.31
N SER A 181 8.81 -1.74 2.48
CA SER A 181 8.39 -0.86 3.56
C SER A 181 7.60 -1.67 4.58
N GLU A 182 7.77 -1.37 5.87
CA GLU A 182 6.83 -1.87 6.89
C GLU A 182 5.44 -1.26 6.65
N ALA A 183 4.41 -2.10 6.66
CA ALA A 183 3.02 -1.69 6.57
C ALA A 183 2.34 -1.82 7.94
N GLN A 184 1.93 -0.69 8.51
CA GLN A 184 1.27 -0.63 9.80
C GLN A 184 -0.20 -0.28 9.64
N PHE A 185 -1.06 -1.23 9.97
CA PHE A 185 -2.50 -0.97 10.08
C PHE A 185 -2.81 -0.31 11.42
N TYR A 186 -3.83 0.53 11.46
CA TYR A 186 -4.42 1.03 12.69
C TYR A 186 -5.84 1.51 12.43
N THR A 187 -6.64 1.64 13.47
CA THR A 187 -7.99 2.21 13.37
C THR A 187 -7.97 3.65 13.82
N LYS A 188 -8.65 4.52 13.07
CA LYS A 188 -8.88 5.91 13.45
C LYS A 188 -10.30 6.29 13.05
N ASP A 189 -11.09 6.70 14.02
CA ASP A 189 -12.53 6.93 13.82
C ASP A 189 -13.16 5.67 13.18
N ASP A 190 -13.92 5.82 12.09
CA ASP A 190 -14.51 4.69 11.35
C ASP A 190 -13.66 4.24 10.15
N GLN A 191 -12.36 4.45 10.20
CA GLN A 191 -11.46 4.12 9.11
C GLN A 191 -10.40 3.12 9.55
N LEU A 192 -10.19 2.12 8.70
CA LEU A 192 -8.97 1.33 8.73
C LEU A 192 -7.89 2.12 7.98
N MET A 193 -6.88 2.53 8.72
CA MET A 193 -5.76 3.29 8.23
C MET A 193 -4.60 2.37 7.93
N LEU A 194 -3.78 2.76 6.95
CA LEU A 194 -2.49 2.15 6.67
C LEU A 194 -1.42 3.24 6.66
N ASN A 195 -0.28 2.96 7.28
CA ASN A 195 0.91 3.76 7.16
C ASN A 195 2.07 2.90 6.66
N LEU A 196 2.88 3.45 5.76
CA LEU A 196 4.17 2.89 5.40
C LEU A 196 5.24 3.54 6.28
N ASN A 197 6.04 2.70 6.93
CA ASN A 197 7.16 3.14 7.75
C ASN A 197 8.48 2.75 7.06
N GLU A 198 9.49 2.46 7.86
CA GLU A 198 10.85 2.07 7.47
C GLU A 198 10.93 1.39 6.10
N ILE A 199 11.61 2.04 5.16
CA ILE A 199 11.87 1.49 3.83
C ILE A 199 13.29 0.95 3.75
N SER A 200 13.41 -0.30 3.29
CA SER A 200 14.67 -1.01 3.19
C SER A 200 14.90 -1.50 1.76
N SER A 201 16.02 -1.08 1.18
CA SER A 201 16.45 -1.52 -0.15
C SER A 201 17.20 -2.84 -0.05
N HIS A 202 16.61 -3.91 -0.58
CA HIS A 202 17.22 -5.26 -0.58
C HIS A 202 18.19 -5.40 -1.74
N ARG A 203 17.86 -4.77 -2.87
CA ARG A 203 18.67 -4.79 -4.08
C ARG A 203 18.68 -3.42 -4.72
N ILE A 204 19.86 -2.94 -5.09
CA ILE A 204 20.07 -1.72 -5.87
C ILE A 204 20.98 -2.11 -7.04
N HIS A 205 20.55 -1.83 -8.26
CA HIS A 205 21.32 -2.10 -9.47
C HIS A 205 21.44 -0.86 -10.34
N LEU A 206 22.59 -0.69 -10.99
CA LEU A 206 22.82 0.37 -11.95
C LEU A 206 22.16 -0.02 -13.27
N MET A 207 21.11 0.69 -13.68
CA MET A 207 20.44 0.45 -14.96
C MET A 207 21.14 1.20 -16.09
N ASN A 208 21.52 2.45 -15.84
CA ASN A 208 22.20 3.31 -16.79
C ASN A 208 23.14 4.28 -16.05
N SER A 209 24.23 4.68 -16.69
CA SER A 209 25.14 5.69 -16.15
C SER A 209 25.84 6.49 -17.24
N GLY A 210 25.63 7.80 -17.23
CA GLY A 210 26.40 8.78 -17.99
C GLY A 210 27.68 9.25 -17.27
N ILE A 211 27.95 8.77 -16.05
CA ILE A 211 29.11 9.18 -15.23
C ILE A 211 30.16 8.07 -15.08
N GLY A 212 30.05 7.00 -15.86
CA GLY A 212 30.90 5.81 -15.80
C GLY A 212 30.26 4.66 -15.00
N LEU A 213 30.82 3.46 -15.12
CA LEU A 213 30.36 2.29 -14.36
C LEU A 213 30.81 2.43 -12.90
N PHE A 214 29.91 2.14 -11.96
CA PHE A 214 30.20 2.14 -10.53
C PHE A 214 29.37 1.10 -9.79
N ASN A 215 29.81 0.75 -8.59
CA ASN A 215 29.06 -0.14 -7.71
C ASN A 215 27.90 0.63 -7.04
N PRO A 216 26.62 0.26 -7.27
CA PRO A 216 25.46 0.91 -6.65
C PRO A 216 25.47 0.87 -5.11
N GLY A 217 26.20 -0.08 -4.51
CA GLY A 217 26.34 -0.17 -3.06
C GLY A 217 26.91 1.11 -2.43
N LEU A 218 27.70 1.89 -3.18
CA LEU A 218 28.21 3.21 -2.74
C LEU A 218 27.09 4.24 -2.50
N LEU A 219 25.92 4.02 -3.09
CA LEU A 219 24.77 4.91 -2.97
C LEU A 219 23.66 4.36 -2.07
N LYS A 220 23.88 3.21 -1.40
CA LYS A 220 22.82 2.54 -0.62
C LYS A 220 22.20 3.43 0.44
N ASP A 221 23.04 4.09 1.25
CA ASP A 221 22.57 4.89 2.38
C ASP A 221 21.84 6.13 1.87
N ILE A 222 22.42 6.85 0.91
CA ILE A 222 21.80 8.05 0.34
C ILE A 222 20.49 7.73 -0.38
N THR A 223 20.43 6.61 -1.11
CA THR A 223 19.20 6.15 -1.75
C THR A 223 18.12 5.84 -0.71
N SER A 224 18.48 5.12 0.35
CA SER A 224 17.53 4.80 1.43
C SER A 224 16.97 6.07 2.07
N GLU A 225 17.84 7.04 2.36
CA GLU A 225 17.42 8.31 2.95
C GLU A 225 16.55 9.16 2.01
N ILE A 226 16.82 9.15 0.70
CA ILE A 226 15.95 9.78 -0.31
C ILE A 226 14.56 9.15 -0.29
N LEU A 227 14.48 7.82 -0.31
CA LEU A 227 13.18 7.13 -0.31
C LEU A 227 12.41 7.41 0.99
N THR A 228 13.07 7.35 2.15
CA THR A 228 12.44 7.69 3.44
C THR A 228 11.97 9.14 3.52
N SER A 229 12.73 10.08 2.94
CA SER A 229 12.44 11.52 3.07
C SER A 229 11.46 12.03 2.01
N VAL A 230 11.33 11.33 0.88
CA VAL A 230 10.54 11.78 -0.28
C VAL A 230 9.42 10.80 -0.58
N LEU A 231 9.72 9.52 -0.83
CA LEU A 231 8.71 8.55 -1.27
C LEU A 231 7.69 8.28 -0.17
N ILE A 232 8.15 7.87 1.02
CA ILE A 232 7.27 7.45 2.12
C ILE A 232 6.27 8.54 2.54
N PRO A 233 6.65 9.82 2.74
CA PRO A 233 5.69 10.87 3.06
C PRO A 233 4.65 11.09 1.96
N ASN A 234 5.02 10.99 0.69
CA ASN A 234 4.08 11.16 -0.42
C ASN A 234 3.08 10.00 -0.50
N GLU A 235 3.53 8.76 -0.29
CA GLU A 235 2.66 7.59 -0.26
C GLU A 235 1.71 7.63 0.95
N ASN A 236 2.21 7.96 2.13
CA ASN A 236 1.38 8.13 3.33
C ASN A 236 0.38 9.28 3.19
N GLY A 237 0.71 10.30 2.41
CA GLY A 237 -0.22 11.37 2.04
C GLY A 237 -1.48 10.84 1.35
N LYS A 238 -1.34 9.82 0.50
CA LYS A 238 -2.46 9.18 -0.21
C LYS A 238 -3.22 8.19 0.68
N LEU A 239 -2.49 7.42 1.48
CA LEU A 239 -3.07 6.45 2.41
C LEU A 239 -3.90 7.09 3.54
N ARG A 240 -3.74 8.41 3.74
CA ARG A 240 -4.44 9.19 4.77
C ARG A 240 -5.96 9.17 4.67
N SER A 241 -6.53 8.83 3.52
CA SER A 241 -8.00 8.69 3.39
C SER A 241 -8.56 7.49 4.12
N GLY A 242 -7.72 6.50 4.43
CA GLY A 242 -8.13 5.23 5.03
C GLY A 242 -9.13 4.45 4.17
N ILE A 243 -9.60 3.34 4.74
CA ILE A 243 -10.66 2.50 4.18
C ILE A 243 -11.87 2.60 5.12
N PRO A 244 -13.04 3.06 4.64
CA PRO A 244 -14.23 3.16 5.47
C PRO A 244 -14.68 1.81 6.02
N MET A 245 -14.96 1.76 7.33
CA MET A 245 -15.42 0.60 8.08
C MET A 245 -16.93 0.67 8.34
N SER A 246 -17.72 1.10 7.34
CA SER A 246 -19.16 1.36 7.45
C SER A 246 -19.97 0.18 7.99
N MET A 247 -19.56 -1.05 7.66
CA MET A 247 -20.20 -2.27 8.13
C MET A 247 -20.18 -2.41 9.66
N ILE A 248 -19.16 -1.90 10.35
CA ILE A 248 -19.02 -1.99 11.82
C ILE A 248 -20.15 -1.23 12.51
N LYS A 249 -20.34 0.03 12.11
CA LYS A 249 -21.43 0.87 12.61
C LYS A 249 -22.80 0.33 12.25
N ALA A 250 -22.94 -0.16 11.03
CA ALA A 250 -24.22 -0.67 10.55
C ALA A 250 -24.60 -2.01 11.22
N LEU A 251 -23.63 -2.75 11.78
CA LEU A 251 -23.84 -3.88 12.69
C LEU A 251 -24.06 -3.47 14.16
N GLY A 252 -24.04 -2.17 14.48
CA GLY A 252 -24.30 -1.64 15.82
C GLY A 252 -23.08 -1.54 16.73
N PHE A 253 -21.86 -1.62 16.20
CA PHE A 253 -20.62 -1.53 17.00
C PHE A 253 -19.99 -0.14 16.88
N GLU A 254 -19.46 0.36 17.99
CA GLU A 254 -18.84 1.70 18.06
C GLU A 254 -17.46 1.74 17.41
N ALA A 255 -16.68 0.66 17.54
CA ALA A 255 -15.30 0.61 17.09
C ALA A 255 -14.94 -0.77 16.54
N ALA A 256 -13.96 -0.77 15.64
CA ALA A 256 -13.36 -1.97 15.08
C ALA A 256 -12.00 -2.25 15.72
N SER A 257 -11.63 -3.52 15.77
CA SER A 257 -10.27 -3.99 15.96
C SER A 257 -9.82 -4.73 14.72
N TRP A 258 -8.51 -4.81 14.53
CA TRP A 258 -7.91 -5.48 13.40
C TRP A 258 -6.80 -6.43 13.87
N SER A 259 -6.57 -7.47 13.09
CA SER A 259 -5.44 -8.38 13.26
C SER A 259 -5.03 -8.96 11.90
N LEU A 260 -3.83 -9.56 11.85
CA LEU A 260 -3.28 -10.16 10.64
C LEU A 260 -3.05 -11.66 10.85
N THR A 261 -3.53 -12.45 9.89
CA THR A 261 -3.07 -13.83 9.69
C THR A 261 -2.02 -13.87 8.59
N LYS A 262 -1.49 -15.06 8.30
CA LYS A 262 -0.56 -15.27 7.19
C LYS A 262 -1.12 -14.88 5.81
N ASP A 263 -2.44 -14.86 5.66
CA ASP A 263 -3.14 -14.79 4.37
C ASP A 263 -4.32 -13.81 4.35
N ALA A 264 -4.61 -13.14 5.46
CA ALA A 264 -5.78 -12.27 5.57
C ALA A 264 -5.61 -11.13 6.59
N LEU A 265 -6.33 -10.05 6.31
CA LEU A 265 -6.66 -9.01 7.26
C LEU A 265 -7.99 -9.38 7.93
N VAL A 266 -7.99 -9.45 9.25
CA VAL A 266 -9.15 -9.80 10.05
C VAL A 266 -9.64 -8.55 10.78
N ILE A 267 -10.94 -8.35 10.75
CA ILE A 267 -11.62 -7.23 11.39
C ILE A 267 -12.69 -7.78 12.31
N THR A 268 -12.68 -7.33 13.56
CA THR A 268 -13.66 -7.68 14.59
C THR A 268 -14.18 -6.40 15.24
N PRO A 269 -15.26 -6.45 16.03
CA PRO A 269 -15.53 -5.38 16.99
C PRO A 269 -14.33 -5.17 17.93
N ALA A 270 -14.11 -3.92 18.34
CA ALA A 270 -13.28 -3.68 19.51
C ALA A 270 -14.02 -4.14 20.76
N SER A 271 -13.32 -4.82 21.67
CA SER A 271 -13.88 -5.22 22.96
C SER A 271 -14.40 -3.98 23.70
N SER A 272 -15.62 -4.10 24.25
CA SER A 272 -16.16 -3.13 25.22
C SER A 272 -15.47 -3.25 26.57
#